data_AF-A0A3B0TJU4-F1
#
_entry.id   AF-A0A3B0TJU4-F1
#
_cell.length_a   1.000
_cell.length_b   1.000
_cell.length_c   1.000
_cell.angle_alpha   90.00
_cell.angle_beta   90.00
_cell.angle_gamma   90.00
#
_symmetry.space_group_name_H-M   'P 1'
#
loop_
_entity.id
_entity.type
_entity.pdbx_description
1 polymer ?
#
loop_
_entity_poly.entity_id
_entity_poly.type
_entity_poly.pdbx_seq_one_letter_code
_entity_poly.pdbx_strand_id
1 'polypeptide(L)'
;YLRIWNISKSPEEAAWVKASPATNQLQVLNSADISGWLSAETVQAGDPTAITPNRVMALDISPMLQNLFGAVFRQKGIICKSGFGPQTGFAMGLSISPTGAAGSFVGINSATDGSWASGLTLIPCSTLSPISNSNLVYVREQDAGGQFGNTLISSMAVFG
;
A
#
# COMPACT_ATOMS: atom_id res chain seq x y z
N TYR A 1 -7.43 -0.15 4.02
CA TYR A 1 -7.98 0.59 2.87
C TYR A 1 -6.83 1.05 1.99
N LEU A 2 -7.10 1.25 0.69
CA LEU A 2 -6.14 1.77 -0.28
C LEU A 2 -6.59 3.17 -0.71
N ARG A 3 -5.66 4.12 -0.81
CA ARG A 3 -5.92 5.41 -1.45
C ARG A 3 -5.82 5.28 -2.97
N ILE A 4 -6.82 5.79 -3.66
CA ILE A 4 -6.87 5.94 -5.12
C ILE A 4 -6.98 7.42 -5.47
N TRP A 5 -6.59 7.76 -6.70
CA TRP A 5 -6.59 9.12 -7.19
C TRP A 5 -7.25 9.22 -8.55
N ASN A 6 -8.12 10.21 -8.72
CA ASN A 6 -8.57 10.65 -10.02
C ASN A 6 -7.61 11.71 -10.55
N ILE A 7 -6.84 11.32 -11.58
CA ILE A 7 -5.79 12.16 -12.19
C ILE A 7 -6.30 12.94 -13.41
N SER A 8 -7.58 12.80 -13.76
CA SER A 8 -8.23 13.66 -14.74
C SER A 8 -8.68 14.99 -14.15
N LYS A 9 -8.71 15.12 -12.82
CA LYS A 9 -9.03 16.35 -12.09
C LYS A 9 -7.79 17.25 -11.95
N SER A 10 -8.03 18.56 -11.79
CA SER A 10 -7.00 19.56 -11.51
C SER A 10 -7.52 20.55 -10.46
N PRO A 11 -7.07 20.47 -9.19
CA PRO A 11 -6.06 19.53 -8.67
C PRO A 11 -6.56 18.07 -8.67
N GLU A 12 -5.64 17.09 -8.63
CA GLU A 12 -6.01 15.68 -8.52
C GLU A 12 -6.80 15.43 -7.23
N GLU A 13 -7.81 14.56 -7.30
CA GLU A 13 -8.71 14.26 -6.19
C GLU A 13 -8.48 12.83 -5.67
N ALA A 14 -8.45 12.66 -4.36
CA ALA A 14 -8.23 11.37 -3.71
C ALA A 14 -9.53 10.78 -3.14
N ALA A 15 -9.62 9.45 -3.15
CA ALA A 15 -10.64 8.71 -2.42
C ALA A 15 -10.03 7.46 -1.78
N TRP A 16 -10.70 6.92 -0.75
CA TRP A 16 -10.29 5.68 -0.10
C TRP A 16 -11.20 4.53 -0.50
N VAL A 17 -10.61 3.39 -0.86
CA VAL A 17 -11.35 2.17 -1.19
C VAL A 17 -11.04 1.03 -0.22
N LYS A 18 -12.02 0.14 -0.02
CA LYS A 18 -11.81 -1.11 0.71
C LYS A 18 -10.74 -1.94 0.01
N ALA A 19 -9.86 -2.55 0.80
CA ALA A 19 -8.75 -3.35 0.28
C ALA A 19 -9.20 -4.73 -0.26
N SER A 20 -10.34 -5.24 0.20
CA SER A 20 -10.96 -6.48 -0.29
C SER A 20 -12.45 -6.22 -0.51
N PRO A 21 -12.82 -5.53 -1.61
CA PRO A 21 -14.21 -5.41 -2.02
C PRO A 21 -14.64 -6.70 -2.74
N ALA A 22 -15.89 -6.77 -3.21
CA ALA A 22 -16.31 -7.89 -4.05
C ALA A 22 -15.45 -7.95 -5.34
N THR A 23 -15.33 -9.14 -5.93
CA THR A 23 -14.35 -9.45 -7.00
C THR A 23 -14.47 -8.61 -8.26
N ASN A 24 -15.59 -7.95 -8.49
CA ASN A 24 -15.90 -7.19 -9.70
C ASN A 24 -16.16 -5.69 -9.45
N GLN A 25 -15.93 -5.20 -8.24
CA GLN A 25 -16.22 -3.80 -7.90
C GLN A 25 -15.23 -3.26 -6.89
N LEU A 26 -14.85 -2.00 -7.04
CA LEU A 26 -14.21 -1.24 -5.97
C LEU A 26 -15.31 -0.65 -5.07
N GLN A 27 -15.09 -0.66 -3.76
CA GLN A 27 -16.01 -0.01 -2.83
C GLN A 27 -15.30 1.17 -2.18
N VAL A 28 -15.74 2.39 -2.53
CA VAL A 28 -15.28 3.63 -1.89
C VAL A 28 -15.81 3.70 -0.46
N LEU A 29 -14.99 4.22 0.45
CA LEU A 29 -15.30 4.37 1.86
C LEU A 29 -16.39 5.41 2.10
N ASN A 30 -16.28 6.56 1.43
CA ASN A 30 -17.25 7.65 1.47
C ASN A 30 -17.61 8.07 0.04
N SER A 31 -18.89 7.96 -0.33
CA SER A 31 -19.34 8.31 -1.68
C SER A 31 -19.21 9.81 -1.99
N ALA A 32 -19.15 10.66 -0.96
CA ALA A 32 -18.91 12.09 -1.17
C ALA A 32 -17.51 12.38 -1.75
N ASP A 33 -16.53 11.50 -1.51
CA ASP A 33 -15.16 11.66 -2.02
C ASP A 33 -15.08 11.51 -3.55
N ILE A 34 -16.13 10.93 -4.17
CA ILE A 34 -16.19 10.69 -5.62
C ILE A 34 -17.42 11.34 -6.28
N SER A 35 -18.16 12.20 -5.57
CA SER A 35 -19.41 12.76 -6.10
C SER A 35 -19.22 13.65 -7.33
N GLY A 36 -18.02 14.20 -7.51
CA GLY A 36 -17.64 14.98 -8.68
C GLY A 36 -16.99 14.17 -9.79
N TRP A 37 -16.76 12.87 -9.62
CA TRP A 37 -16.09 12.02 -10.60
C TRP A 37 -17.05 11.62 -11.71
N LEU A 38 -16.56 11.67 -12.95
CA LEU A 38 -17.32 11.40 -14.17
C LEU A 38 -16.89 10.09 -14.82
N SER A 39 -17.76 9.55 -15.68
CA SER A 39 -17.40 8.43 -16.54
C SER A 39 -16.23 8.80 -17.46
N ALA A 40 -15.38 7.81 -17.77
CA ALA A 40 -14.19 7.95 -18.61
C ALA A 40 -13.05 8.80 -18.02
N GLU A 41 -13.13 9.21 -16.75
CA GLU A 41 -12.00 9.78 -16.03
C GLU A 41 -11.00 8.70 -15.61
N THR A 42 -9.72 9.07 -15.56
CA THR A 42 -8.62 8.15 -15.25
C THR A 42 -8.39 8.11 -13.75
N VAL A 43 -8.54 6.92 -13.18
CA VAL A 43 -8.22 6.63 -11.79
C VAL A 43 -6.95 5.78 -11.73
N GLN A 44 -6.07 6.08 -10.78
CA GLN A 44 -4.89 5.27 -10.51
C GLN A 44 -4.82 4.83 -9.05
N ALA A 45 -4.19 3.68 -8.83
CA ALA A 45 -3.58 3.34 -7.56
C ALA A 45 -2.16 3.94 -7.53
N GLY A 46 -1.76 4.43 -6.36
CA GLY A 46 -0.52 5.18 -6.22
C GLY A 46 -0.75 6.69 -6.29
N ASP A 47 -0.04 7.39 -5.43
CA ASP A 47 -0.14 8.83 -5.31
C ASP A 47 0.40 9.54 -6.57
N PRO A 48 -0.17 10.68 -6.98
CA PRO A 48 0.43 11.54 -7.99
C PRO A 48 1.86 11.91 -7.61
N THR A 49 2.73 12.11 -8.61
CA THR A 49 4.15 12.44 -8.37
C THR A 49 4.35 13.76 -7.62
N ALA A 50 3.34 14.64 -7.66
CA ALA A 50 3.31 15.88 -6.87
C ALA A 50 3.03 15.63 -5.37
N ILE A 51 2.46 14.48 -5.00
CA ILE A 51 2.10 14.13 -3.62
C ILE A 51 3.20 13.27 -2.98
N THR A 52 3.70 12.26 -3.69
CA THR A 52 4.85 11.46 -3.25
C THR A 52 5.77 11.11 -4.41
N PRO A 53 7.08 10.94 -4.15
CA PRO A 53 8.00 10.48 -5.19
C PRO A 53 7.66 9.06 -5.63
N ASN A 54 7.73 8.80 -6.94
CA ASN A 54 7.60 7.46 -7.53
C ASN A 54 6.26 6.72 -7.27
N ARG A 55 5.15 7.47 -7.17
CA ARG A 55 3.78 6.92 -7.17
C ARG A 55 3.51 5.84 -6.13
N VAL A 56 3.79 6.14 -4.87
CA VAL A 56 3.61 5.14 -3.81
C VAL A 56 2.13 4.94 -3.46
N MET A 57 1.77 3.71 -3.11
CA MET A 57 0.44 3.33 -2.68
C MET A 57 0.30 3.55 -1.18
N ALA A 58 -0.67 4.36 -0.76
CA ALA A 58 -0.96 4.60 0.64
C ALA A 58 -1.99 3.58 1.17
N LEU A 59 -1.62 2.87 2.23
CA LEU A 59 -2.41 1.82 2.86
C LEU A 59 -2.72 2.17 4.31
N ASP A 60 -4.02 2.27 4.60
CA ASP A 60 -4.53 2.23 5.96
C ASP A 60 -4.65 0.78 6.41
N ILE A 61 -3.98 0.42 7.50
CA ILE A 61 -3.95 -0.96 8.01
C ILE A 61 -5.00 -1.27 9.08
N SER A 62 -5.91 -0.34 9.42
CA SER A 62 -6.98 -0.57 10.39
C SER A 62 -7.86 -1.80 10.08
N PRO A 63 -8.18 -2.17 8.83
CA PRO A 63 -8.91 -3.40 8.57
C PRO A 63 -8.12 -4.65 8.97
N MET A 64 -6.79 -4.62 8.79
CA MET A 64 -5.92 -5.72 9.20
C MET A 64 -5.84 -5.79 10.73
N LEU A 65 -5.71 -4.65 11.42
CA LEU A 65 -5.70 -4.60 12.88
C LEU A 65 -7.03 -5.11 13.47
N GLN A 66 -8.16 -4.68 12.92
CA GLN A 66 -9.48 -5.14 13.32
C GLN A 66 -9.62 -6.65 13.12
N ASN A 67 -9.11 -7.20 12.02
CA ASN A 67 -9.21 -8.62 11.72
C ASN A 67 -8.30 -9.49 12.62
N LEU A 68 -7.08 -9.03 12.92
CA LEU A 68 -6.11 -9.80 13.69
C LEU A 68 -6.28 -9.66 15.20
N PHE A 69 -6.68 -8.48 15.68
CA PHE A 69 -6.75 -8.18 17.12
C PHE A 69 -8.15 -7.88 17.63
N GLY A 70 -9.16 -7.82 16.75
CA GLY A 70 -10.52 -7.42 17.14
C GLY A 70 -10.66 -5.93 17.49
N ALA A 71 -9.60 -5.13 17.33
CA ALA A 71 -9.60 -3.71 17.66
C ALA A 71 -8.61 -2.93 16.77
N VAL A 72 -8.92 -1.65 16.56
CA VAL A 72 -8.05 -0.70 15.85
C VAL A 72 -7.31 0.15 16.87
N PHE A 73 -5.98 0.09 16.86
CA PHE A 73 -5.12 0.86 17.76
C PHE A 73 -3.80 1.22 17.08
N ARG A 74 -3.13 2.24 17.60
CA ARG A 74 -1.87 2.72 17.02
C ARG A 74 -0.73 1.75 17.32
N GLN A 75 -0.11 1.21 16.27
CA GLN A 75 1.12 0.42 16.42
C GLN A 75 2.37 1.30 16.28
N LYS A 76 3.44 1.04 17.02
CA LYS A 76 4.72 1.73 16.84
C LYS A 76 5.49 1.24 15.60
N GLY A 77 5.24 0.01 15.17
CA GLY A 77 5.75 -0.55 13.92
C GLY A 77 5.02 -1.82 13.52
N ILE A 78 5.27 -2.27 12.31
CA ILE A 78 4.73 -3.51 11.73
C ILE A 78 5.86 -4.34 11.11
N ILE A 79 5.65 -5.65 11.03
CA ILE A 79 6.58 -6.56 10.35
C ILE A 79 5.92 -7.05 9.07
N CYS A 80 6.39 -6.56 7.95
CA CYS A 80 5.90 -6.97 6.64
C CYS A 80 6.74 -8.16 6.16
N LYS A 81 6.08 -9.29 5.88
CA LYS A 81 6.70 -10.37 5.13
C LYS A 81 6.38 -10.17 3.66
N SER A 82 7.41 -10.29 2.84
CA SER A 82 7.30 -10.13 1.40
C SER A 82 8.00 -11.29 0.72
N GLY A 83 7.52 -11.70 -0.45
CA GLY A 83 8.06 -12.84 -1.18
C GLY A 83 7.83 -12.71 -2.67
N PHE A 84 8.78 -13.21 -3.45
CA PHE A 84 8.73 -13.22 -4.91
C PHE A 84 8.70 -14.66 -5.38
N GLY A 85 7.74 -14.95 -6.27
CA GLY A 85 7.68 -16.21 -6.98
C GLY A 85 8.93 -16.44 -7.84
N PRO A 86 9.21 -17.69 -8.23
CA PRO A 86 10.32 -17.98 -9.12
C PRO A 86 10.04 -17.35 -10.48
N GLN A 87 10.78 -16.29 -10.82
CA GLN A 87 10.66 -15.63 -12.11
C GLN A 87 12.06 -15.29 -12.67
N THR A 88 12.37 -15.83 -13.83
CA THR A 88 13.65 -15.61 -14.51
C THR A 88 13.58 -14.37 -15.40
N GLY A 89 14.65 -13.57 -15.41
CA GLY A 89 14.83 -12.46 -16.34
C GLY A 89 14.22 -11.11 -15.90
N PHE A 90 13.51 -11.07 -14.78
CA PHE A 90 12.88 -9.85 -14.27
C PHE A 90 13.31 -9.55 -12.83
N ALA A 91 13.84 -8.35 -12.61
CA ALA A 91 14.11 -7.85 -11.27
C ALA A 91 12.83 -7.23 -10.71
N MET A 92 12.38 -7.72 -9.56
CA MET A 92 11.19 -7.24 -8.86
C MET A 92 11.61 -6.65 -7.53
N GLY A 93 10.90 -5.63 -7.08
CA GLY A 93 11.14 -5.02 -5.78
C GLY A 93 9.84 -4.67 -5.08
N LEU A 94 9.78 -4.93 -3.78
CA LEU A 94 8.72 -4.43 -2.91
C LEU A 94 9.38 -3.62 -1.81
N SER A 95 9.08 -2.33 -1.79
CA SER A 95 9.56 -1.40 -0.79
C SER A 95 8.40 -0.86 0.02
N ILE A 96 8.62 -0.70 1.31
CA ILE A 96 7.64 -0.18 2.25
C ILE A 96 8.26 1.01 2.97
N SER A 97 7.46 2.03 3.26
CA SER A 97 7.89 3.25 3.91
C SER A 97 6.88 3.73 4.95
N PRO A 98 7.36 4.32 6.05
CA PRO A 98 6.52 4.97 7.05
C PRO A 98 5.88 6.28 6.58
N THR A 99 6.50 6.97 5.62
CA THR A 99 6.16 8.36 5.25
C THR A 99 6.01 8.62 3.75
N GLY A 100 6.40 7.67 2.90
CA GLY A 100 6.45 7.84 1.45
C GLY A 100 7.61 8.74 0.97
N ALA A 101 8.42 9.29 1.88
CA ALA A 101 9.52 10.19 1.54
C ALA A 101 10.71 9.46 0.90
N ALA A 102 11.45 10.14 0.03
CA ALA A 102 12.69 9.60 -0.53
C ALA A 102 13.66 9.19 0.60
N GLY A 103 14.34 8.04 0.43
CA GLY A 103 15.28 7.50 1.42
C GLY A 103 14.65 6.78 2.62
N SER A 104 13.33 6.83 2.80
CA SER A 104 12.64 6.15 3.92
C SER A 104 12.17 4.72 3.60
N PHE A 105 12.43 4.26 2.38
CA PHE A 105 11.97 2.97 1.90
C PHE A 105 12.91 1.85 2.35
N VAL A 106 12.31 0.80 2.93
CA VAL A 106 12.99 -0.46 3.22
C VAL A 106 12.25 -1.56 2.49
N GLY A 107 12.97 -2.47 1.85
CA GLY A 107 12.34 -3.45 0.99
C GLY A 107 13.19 -4.67 0.74
N ILE A 108 12.64 -5.54 -0.09
CA ILE A 108 13.31 -6.72 -0.61
C ILE A 108 13.26 -6.67 -2.13
N ASN A 109 14.24 -7.30 -2.77
CA ASN A 109 14.28 -7.47 -4.22
C ASN A 109 14.36 -8.96 -4.56
N SER A 110 13.83 -9.33 -5.72
CA SER A 110 13.99 -10.67 -6.28
C SER A 110 15.39 -10.85 -6.86
N ALA A 111 15.83 -12.10 -6.93
CA ALA A 111 16.87 -12.46 -7.87
C ALA A 111 16.27 -12.56 -9.29
N THR A 112 17.12 -12.42 -10.32
CA THR A 112 16.72 -12.57 -11.73
C THR A 112 16.92 -13.99 -12.26
N ASP A 113 17.44 -14.90 -11.43
CA ASP A 113 17.77 -16.29 -11.78
C ASP A 113 16.59 -17.26 -11.64
N GLY A 114 15.41 -16.77 -11.23
CA GLY A 114 14.24 -17.60 -10.97
C GLY A 114 14.24 -18.28 -9.61
N SER A 115 15.16 -17.94 -8.70
CA SER A 115 15.10 -18.38 -7.32
C SER A 115 14.02 -17.65 -6.52
N TRP A 116 13.49 -18.33 -5.50
CA TRP A 116 12.57 -17.71 -4.56
C TRP A 116 13.32 -16.73 -3.67
N ALA A 117 12.81 -15.50 -3.57
CA ALA A 117 13.34 -14.48 -2.66
C ALA A 117 12.24 -14.09 -1.67
N SER A 118 12.57 -14.05 -0.38
CA SER A 118 11.65 -13.56 0.64
C SER A 118 12.41 -12.87 1.76
N GLY A 119 11.71 -11.98 2.47
CA GLY A 119 12.27 -11.33 3.63
C GLY A 119 11.21 -10.72 4.53
N LEU A 120 11.69 -10.29 5.69
CA LEU A 120 10.90 -9.59 6.69
C LEU A 120 11.44 -8.17 6.79
N THR A 121 10.54 -7.20 6.75
CA THR A 121 10.87 -5.79 6.89
C THR A 121 10.11 -5.21 8.07
N LEU A 122 10.84 -4.68 9.05
CA LEU A 122 10.25 -3.91 10.13
C LEU A 122 10.09 -2.46 9.66
N ILE A 123 8.87 -1.94 9.73
CA ILE A 123 8.56 -0.56 9.35
C ILE A 123 7.99 0.15 10.56
N PRO A 124 8.60 1.27 11.03
CA PRO A 124 7.97 2.10 12.03
C PRO A 124 6.68 2.66 11.45
N CYS A 125 5.66 2.84 12.26
CA CYS A 125 4.48 3.55 11.80
C CYS A 125 4.53 4.93 12.43
N SER A 126 4.95 5.95 11.67
CA SER A 126 5.02 7.33 12.16
C SER A 126 3.83 8.18 11.72
N THR A 127 3.22 7.85 10.58
CA THR A 127 2.11 8.61 10.00
C THR A 127 0.75 8.09 10.45
N LEU A 128 -0.14 9.00 10.85
CA LEU A 128 -1.54 8.69 11.15
C LEU A 128 -2.33 8.54 9.86
N SER A 129 -3.20 7.54 9.80
CA SER A 129 -4.13 7.44 8.69
C SER A 129 -5.23 8.50 8.81
N PRO A 130 -5.57 9.23 7.72
CA PRO A 130 -6.61 10.24 7.74
C PRO A 130 -8.02 9.67 7.93
N ILE A 131 -8.24 8.37 7.72
CA ILE A 131 -9.58 7.75 7.78
C ILE A 131 -9.83 6.90 9.02
N SER A 132 -8.78 6.48 9.74
CA SER A 132 -8.93 5.65 10.95
C SER A 132 -8.16 6.18 12.15
N ASN A 133 -7.32 7.21 11.96
CA ASN A 133 -6.39 7.72 12.97
C ASN A 133 -5.44 6.64 13.54
N SER A 134 -5.28 5.51 12.84
CA SER A 134 -4.39 4.42 13.23
C SER A 134 -3.05 4.57 12.52
N ASN A 135 -2.72 3.66 11.61
CA ASN A 135 -1.42 3.54 10.99
C ASN A 135 -1.57 3.69 9.48
N LEU A 136 -0.78 4.61 8.91
CA LEU A 136 -0.63 4.74 7.47
C LEU A 136 0.74 4.20 7.06
N VAL A 137 0.75 3.37 6.02
CA VAL A 137 1.95 2.73 5.47
C VAL A 137 1.97 2.95 3.97
N TYR A 138 3.15 3.21 3.42
CA TYR A 138 3.34 3.42 2.00
C TYR A 138 4.03 2.21 1.39
N VAL A 139 3.51 1.74 0.26
CA VAL A 139 4.06 0.60 -0.48
C VAL A 139 4.42 1.04 -1.88
N ARG A 140 5.56 0.58 -2.37
CA ARG A 140 6.01 0.80 -3.73
C ARG A 140 6.44 -0.53 -4.32
N GLU A 141 5.87 -0.82 -5.46
CA GLU A 141 6.31 -1.91 -6.32
C GLU A 141 7.31 -1.35 -7.33
N GLN A 142 8.41 -2.06 -7.50
CA GLN A 142 9.32 -1.89 -8.62
C GLN A 142 9.08 -3.08 -9.53
N ASP A 143 8.38 -2.85 -10.62
CA ASP A 143 8.07 -3.88 -11.59
C ASP A 143 8.91 -3.71 -12.86
N ALA A 144 9.59 -4.78 -13.27
CA ALA A 144 10.25 -4.89 -14.56
C ALA A 144 9.43 -5.72 -15.58
N GLY A 145 8.19 -6.08 -15.25
CA GLY A 145 7.30 -6.93 -16.05
C GLY A 145 7.02 -8.32 -15.44
N GLY A 146 7.13 -8.47 -14.11
CA GLY A 146 6.92 -9.73 -13.39
C GLY A 146 5.65 -9.80 -12.53
N GLN A 147 5.24 -11.01 -12.16
CA GLN A 147 4.07 -11.24 -11.31
C GLN A 147 4.45 -11.32 -9.83
N PHE A 148 3.85 -10.46 -9.00
CA PHE A 148 4.03 -10.52 -7.55
C PHE A 148 3.20 -11.67 -6.94
N GLY A 149 3.88 -12.70 -6.45
CA GLY A 149 3.30 -13.80 -5.67
C GLY A 149 3.26 -13.50 -4.17
N ASN A 150 2.64 -12.38 -3.76
CA ASN A 150 2.69 -11.94 -2.36
C ASN A 150 1.68 -12.67 -1.46
N THR A 151 2.09 -13.03 -0.23
CA THR A 151 1.20 -13.37 0.89
C THR A 151 1.87 -13.05 2.24
N LEU A 152 1.10 -12.36 3.11
CA LEU A 152 1.25 -12.03 4.55
C LEU A 152 1.93 -10.71 4.96
N ILE A 153 1.11 -9.70 5.32
CA ILE A 153 1.51 -8.60 6.21
C ILE A 153 1.15 -9.01 7.65
N SER A 154 2.12 -9.07 8.55
CA SER A 154 1.89 -9.39 9.97
C SER A 154 2.08 -8.14 10.84
N SER A 155 1.02 -7.68 11.50
CA SER A 155 1.19 -6.72 12.58
C SER A 155 1.76 -7.42 13.81
N MET A 156 2.84 -6.88 14.37
CA MET A 156 3.29 -7.25 15.71
C MET A 156 2.94 -6.09 16.63
N ALA A 157 2.08 -6.33 17.62
CA ALA A 157 1.72 -5.30 18.58
C ALA A 157 2.95 -4.96 19.45
N VAL A 158 3.58 -3.81 19.19
CA VAL A 158 4.61 -3.25 20.07
C VAL A 158 3.92 -2.23 20.96
N PHE A 159 3.56 -2.67 22.17
CA PHE A 159 3.05 -1.80 23.22
C PHE A 159 4.22 -1.04 23.85
N GLY A 160 4.05 0.27 24.01
CA GLY A 160 4.98 1.16 24.70
C GLY A 160 4.28 2.47 25.00
#